data_AF-A0A7X7Q8P8-F1
#
_entry.id   AF-A0A7X7Q8P8-F1
#
_cell.length_a   1.000
_cell.length_b   1.000
_cell.length_c   1.000
_cell.angle_alpha   90.00
_cell.angle_beta   90.00
_cell.angle_gamma   90.00
#
_symmetry.space_group_name_H-M   'P 1'
#
loop_
_entity.id
_entity.type
_entity.pdbx_description
1 polymer ?
#
loop_
_entity_poly.entity_id
_entity_poly.type
_entity_poly.pdbx_seq_one_letter_code
_entity_poly.pdbx_strand_id
1 'polypeptide(L)'
;MHILDTGPIFKFLTTDCVPELLCALGHNKIHVPQAVELEVLHTPDRHRQFEHAREVWPRFPDRFRVIIPDAATEELRQCCRAVLGMEFEDMYAEPKDRGEHMAILHGVLRARSGEQVVLVCDETAGINVIKRQAKVLLAAQARGEHVPGGSIQHADTIQLLRWAIEGGGFNGSRRQFLTKYKAMAALDSSLPLTAKEAGLTKSPPWPPDVKR
;
A
#
# COMPACT_ATOMS: atom_id res chain seq x y z
N MET A 1 -1.00 -2.70 11.59
CA MET A 1 -2.00 -2.09 10.70
C MET A 1 -1.39 -1.93 9.32
N HIS A 2 -2.14 -2.20 8.24
CA HIS A 2 -1.68 -1.97 6.87
C HIS A 2 -2.50 -0.85 6.24
N ILE A 3 -1.84 0.24 5.84
CA ILE A 3 -2.46 1.35 5.11
C ILE A 3 -1.89 1.34 3.70
N LEU A 4 -2.77 1.26 2.70
CA LEU A 4 -2.38 1.10 1.31
C LEU A 4 -2.67 2.39 0.53
N ASP A 5 -1.71 2.76 -0.30
CA ASP A 5 -1.88 3.75 -1.36
C ASP A 5 -2.58 3.12 -2.60
N THR A 6 -3.00 3.98 -3.52
CA THR A 6 -3.69 3.68 -4.78
C THR A 6 -2.89 2.73 -5.68
N GLY A 7 -1.58 2.95 -5.84
CA GLY A 7 -0.76 2.20 -6.80
C GLY A 7 -0.80 0.68 -6.58
N PRO A 8 -0.43 0.19 -5.39
CA PRO A 8 -0.52 -1.23 -5.06
C PRO A 8 -1.95 -1.78 -5.17
N ILE A 9 -2.96 -1.04 -4.69
CA ILE A 9 -4.37 -1.48 -4.75
C ILE A 9 -4.77 -1.75 -6.20
N PHE A 10 -4.50 -0.82 -7.13
CA PHE A 10 -4.85 -1.03 -8.53
C PHE A 10 -4.26 -2.30 -9.11
N LYS A 11 -2.99 -2.59 -8.83
CA LYS A 11 -2.32 -3.78 -9.37
C LYS A 11 -3.02 -5.06 -8.93
N PHE A 12 -3.33 -5.19 -7.64
CA PHE A 12 -3.98 -6.39 -7.11
C PHE A 12 -5.45 -6.53 -7.51
N LEU A 13 -6.21 -5.43 -7.52
CA LEU A 13 -7.61 -5.48 -7.91
C LEU A 13 -7.77 -5.76 -9.41
N THR A 14 -7.01 -5.06 -10.26
CA THR A 14 -7.13 -5.16 -11.72
C THR A 14 -6.71 -6.53 -12.25
N THR A 15 -5.84 -7.24 -11.53
CA THR A 15 -5.31 -8.54 -11.96
C THR A 15 -5.95 -9.74 -11.28
N ASP A 16 -7.09 -9.58 -10.61
CA ASP A 16 -7.78 -10.63 -9.85
C ASP A 16 -6.86 -11.31 -8.82
N CYS A 17 -6.10 -10.51 -8.08
CA CYS A 17 -5.16 -10.99 -7.06
C CYS A 17 -5.57 -10.59 -5.64
N VAL A 18 -6.86 -10.37 -5.40
CA VAL A 18 -7.40 -10.09 -4.04
C VAL A 18 -7.04 -11.19 -3.03
N PRO A 19 -7.18 -12.50 -3.33
CA PRO A 19 -6.78 -13.55 -2.39
C PRO A 19 -5.27 -13.49 -2.03
N GLU A 20 -4.42 -13.23 -3.02
CA GLU A 20 -2.98 -13.09 -2.82
C GLU A 20 -2.61 -11.84 -2.03
N LEU A 21 -3.32 -10.72 -2.23
CA LEU A 21 -3.17 -9.52 -1.40
C LEU A 21 -3.55 -9.81 0.06
N LEU A 22 -4.69 -10.45 0.29
CA LEU A 22 -5.13 -10.82 1.64
C LEU A 22 -4.13 -11.79 2.29
N CYS A 23 -3.63 -12.76 1.54
CA CYS A 23 -2.58 -13.68 1.99
C CYS A 23 -1.30 -12.92 2.39
N ALA A 24 -0.81 -12.00 1.56
CA ALA A 24 0.37 -11.18 1.85
C ALA A 24 0.25 -10.40 3.16
N LEU A 25 -0.96 -9.94 3.47
CA LEU A 25 -1.24 -9.13 4.66
C LEU A 25 -1.66 -9.98 5.87
N GLY A 26 -1.54 -11.31 5.79
CA GLY A 26 -1.91 -12.23 6.86
C GLY A 26 -3.42 -12.24 7.16
N HIS A 27 -4.25 -11.96 6.14
CA HIS A 27 -5.70 -11.79 6.24
C HIS A 27 -6.13 -10.70 7.22
N ASN A 28 -5.27 -9.71 7.47
CA ASN A 28 -5.62 -8.53 8.23
C ASN A 28 -6.41 -7.53 7.39
N LYS A 29 -7.08 -6.60 8.06
CA LYS A 29 -7.78 -5.48 7.41
C LYS A 29 -6.80 -4.60 6.64
N ILE A 30 -7.15 -4.26 5.42
CA ILE A 30 -6.57 -3.15 4.66
C ILE A 30 -7.28 -1.86 5.05
N HIS A 31 -6.48 -0.83 5.29
CA HIS A 31 -6.98 0.50 5.59
C HIS A 31 -6.62 1.40 4.43
N VAL A 32 -7.59 2.17 3.97
CA VAL A 32 -7.47 2.95 2.74
C VAL A 32 -8.04 4.33 3.02
N PRO A 33 -7.27 5.42 2.83
CA PRO A 33 -7.80 6.76 2.92
C PRO A 33 -8.96 6.99 1.96
N GLN A 34 -9.87 7.90 2.29
CA GLN A 34 -11.00 8.23 1.43
C GLN A 34 -10.54 8.71 0.04
N ALA A 35 -9.45 9.47 -0.04
CA ALA A 35 -8.84 9.91 -1.29
C ALA A 35 -8.41 8.74 -2.18
N VAL A 36 -7.85 7.69 -1.60
CA VAL A 36 -7.44 6.48 -2.33
C VAL A 36 -8.67 5.72 -2.85
N GLU A 37 -9.72 5.59 -2.05
CA GLU A 37 -10.99 5.00 -2.53
C GLU A 37 -11.56 5.80 -3.70
N LEU A 38 -11.59 7.12 -3.59
CA LEU A 38 -12.03 7.99 -4.68
C LEU A 38 -11.16 7.78 -5.93
N GLU A 39 -9.84 7.66 -5.80
CA GLU A 39 -8.97 7.39 -6.92
C GLU A 39 -9.26 6.03 -7.56
N VAL A 40 -9.45 4.97 -6.78
CA VAL A 40 -9.87 3.64 -7.27
C VAL A 40 -11.16 3.72 -8.07
N LEU A 41 -12.11 4.51 -7.61
CA LEU A 41 -13.41 4.68 -8.24
C LEU A 41 -13.41 5.61 -9.45
N HIS A 42 -12.48 6.55 -9.60
CA HIS A 42 -12.53 7.59 -10.67
C HIS A 42 -11.38 7.52 -11.69
N THR A 43 -10.22 6.97 -11.33
CA THR A 43 -9.09 6.81 -12.26
C THR A 43 -9.47 6.06 -13.55
N PRO A 44 -10.33 5.02 -13.50
CA PRO A 44 -10.73 4.31 -14.72
C PRO A 44 -11.46 5.14 -15.78
N ASP A 45 -12.01 6.30 -15.43
CA ASP A 45 -12.62 7.22 -16.42
C ASP A 45 -11.59 7.73 -17.44
N ARG A 46 -10.33 7.83 -17.03
CA ARG A 46 -9.21 8.31 -17.85
C ARG A 46 -8.26 7.17 -18.25
N HIS A 47 -8.16 6.14 -17.42
CA HIS A 47 -7.22 5.03 -17.59
C HIS A 47 -7.96 3.69 -17.57
N ARG A 48 -8.53 3.33 -18.73
CA ARG A 48 -9.41 2.17 -18.86
C ARG A 48 -8.76 0.84 -18.47
N GLN A 49 -7.42 0.74 -18.49
CA GLN A 49 -6.75 -0.47 -18.02
C GLN A 49 -7.08 -0.82 -16.55
N PHE A 50 -7.55 0.15 -15.74
CA PHE A 50 -7.95 -0.04 -14.35
C PHE A 50 -9.47 -0.22 -14.14
N GLU A 51 -10.28 -0.35 -15.21
CA GLU A 51 -11.74 -0.53 -15.10
C GLU A 51 -12.12 -1.68 -14.17
N HIS A 52 -11.39 -2.79 -14.27
CA HIS A 52 -11.64 -3.96 -13.42
C HIS A 52 -11.49 -3.66 -11.93
N ALA A 53 -10.58 -2.78 -11.53
CA ALA A 53 -10.44 -2.39 -10.12
C ALA A 53 -11.69 -1.69 -9.57
N ARG A 54 -12.34 -0.84 -10.38
CA ARG A 54 -13.61 -0.18 -10.01
C ARG A 54 -14.74 -1.20 -9.82
N GLU A 55 -14.75 -2.28 -10.58
CA GLU A 55 -15.76 -3.35 -10.43
C GLU A 55 -15.50 -4.23 -9.20
N VAL A 56 -14.23 -4.52 -8.93
CA VAL A 56 -13.82 -5.39 -7.81
C VAL A 56 -13.92 -4.66 -6.48
N TRP A 57 -13.57 -3.36 -6.41
CA TRP A 57 -13.51 -2.63 -5.14
C TRP A 57 -14.81 -2.67 -4.33
N PRO A 58 -16.01 -2.39 -4.88
CA PRO A 58 -17.27 -2.51 -4.14
C PRO A 58 -17.56 -3.92 -3.61
N ARG A 59 -17.00 -4.95 -4.27
CA ARG A 59 -17.15 -6.36 -3.90
C ARG A 59 -16.04 -6.85 -2.97
N PHE A 60 -15.04 -6.01 -2.69
CA PHE A 60 -13.97 -6.34 -1.75
C PHE A 60 -14.58 -6.64 -0.38
N PRO A 61 -14.26 -7.76 0.28
CA PRO A 61 -14.97 -8.17 1.48
C PRO A 61 -14.89 -7.12 2.60
N ASP A 62 -16.03 -6.62 3.06
CA ASP A 62 -16.10 -5.54 4.06
C ASP A 62 -15.34 -5.86 5.36
N ARG A 63 -15.30 -7.14 5.76
CA ARG A 63 -14.53 -7.57 6.94
C ARG A 63 -13.03 -7.31 6.83
N PHE A 64 -12.51 -7.16 5.62
CA PHE A 64 -11.10 -6.91 5.33
C PHE A 64 -10.83 -5.48 4.87
N ARG A 65 -11.85 -4.62 4.69
CA ARG A 65 -11.69 -3.25 4.19
C ARG A 65 -12.13 -2.23 5.22
N VAL A 66 -11.31 -1.22 5.43
CA VAL A 66 -11.64 -0.05 6.26
C VAL A 66 -11.30 1.21 5.49
N ILE A 67 -12.28 2.10 5.34
CA ILE A 67 -12.05 3.44 4.79
C ILE A 67 -11.71 4.38 5.94
N ILE A 68 -10.59 5.10 5.84
CA ILE A 68 -10.19 6.12 6.80
C ILE A 68 -10.71 7.47 6.28
N PRO A 69 -11.54 8.20 7.04
CA PRO A 69 -12.03 9.52 6.63
C PRO A 69 -10.90 10.54 6.51
N ASP A 70 -10.94 11.37 5.47
CA ASP A 70 -9.96 12.44 5.24
C ASP A 70 -10.43 13.79 5.79
N ALA A 71 -11.27 13.76 6.83
CA ALA A 71 -11.76 14.98 7.45
C ALA A 71 -10.59 15.84 7.94
N ALA A 72 -10.61 17.13 7.60
CA ALA A 72 -9.59 18.09 7.97
C ALA A 72 -9.64 18.42 9.48
N THR A 73 -9.23 17.47 10.32
CA THR A 73 -9.06 17.71 11.75
C THR A 73 -7.82 18.54 12.00
N GLU A 74 -7.73 19.18 13.17
CA GLU A 74 -6.56 19.98 13.51
C GLU A 74 -5.29 19.12 13.59
N GLU A 75 -5.40 17.89 14.08
CA GLU A 75 -4.29 16.94 14.13
C GLU A 75 -3.78 16.59 12.73
N LEU A 76 -4.69 16.39 11.77
CA LEU A 76 -4.33 16.09 10.39
C LEU A 76 -3.69 17.30 9.70
N ARG A 77 -4.18 18.52 9.95
CA ARG A 77 -3.54 19.76 9.47
C ARG A 77 -2.13 19.94 10.01
N GLN A 78 -1.95 19.76 11.31
CA GLN A 78 -0.63 19.84 11.96
C GLN A 78 0.30 18.74 11.43
N CYS A 79 -0.21 17.53 11.24
CA CYS A 79 0.54 16.45 10.62
C CYS A 79 0.98 16.81 9.20
N CYS A 80 0.08 17.35 8.37
CA CYS A 80 0.39 17.79 7.01
C CYS A 80 1.53 18.81 6.98
N ARG A 81 1.43 19.88 7.77
CA ARG A 81 2.48 20.90 7.89
C ARG A 81 3.81 20.29 8.34
N ALA A 82 3.79 19.42 9.34
CA ALA A 82 5.02 18.80 9.88
C ALA A 82 5.65 17.77 8.93
N VAL A 83 4.84 17.04 8.17
CA VAL A 83 5.30 15.92 7.34
C VAL A 83 5.66 16.37 5.93
N LEU A 84 4.80 17.20 5.32
CA LEU A 84 4.88 17.62 3.92
C LEU A 84 5.33 19.08 3.75
N GLY A 85 5.25 19.90 4.80
CA GLY A 85 5.68 21.31 4.74
C GLY A 85 4.70 22.23 4.00
N MET A 86 3.43 21.85 3.90
CA MET A 86 2.38 22.61 3.22
C MET A 86 1.06 22.56 4.02
N GLU A 87 0.16 23.50 3.74
CA GLU A 87 -1.18 23.51 4.34
C GLU A 87 -2.03 22.36 3.79
N PHE A 88 -2.90 21.83 4.65
CA PHE A 88 -3.72 20.67 4.31
C PHE A 88 -4.67 20.96 3.16
N GLU A 89 -5.29 22.14 3.16
CA GLU A 89 -6.24 22.56 2.14
C GLU A 89 -5.60 22.63 0.76
N ASP A 90 -4.36 23.15 0.67
CA ASP A 90 -3.60 23.22 -0.58
C ASP A 90 -3.23 21.81 -1.07
N MET A 91 -2.74 20.96 -0.16
CA MET A 91 -2.39 19.58 -0.45
C MET A 91 -3.60 18.76 -0.92
N TYR A 92 -4.75 18.93 -0.26
CA TYR A 92 -5.95 18.15 -0.56
C TYR A 92 -6.66 18.61 -1.84
N ALA A 93 -6.50 19.89 -2.20
CA ALA A 93 -7.03 20.46 -3.44
C ALA A 93 -6.27 19.99 -4.69
N GLU A 94 -4.97 19.68 -4.56
CA GLU A 94 -4.16 19.12 -5.64
C GLU A 94 -4.46 17.62 -5.81
N PRO A 95 -5.04 17.18 -6.93
CA PRO A 95 -5.34 15.76 -7.13
C PRO A 95 -4.07 14.90 -7.26
N LYS A 96 -2.96 15.51 -7.68
CA LYS A 96 -1.69 14.80 -7.83
C LYS A 96 -1.18 14.32 -6.47
N ASP A 97 -0.82 13.04 -6.39
CA ASP A 97 -0.23 12.37 -5.22
C ASP A 97 -1.09 12.42 -3.95
N ARG A 98 -2.37 12.82 -4.06
CA ARG A 98 -3.27 13.00 -2.92
C ARG A 98 -3.52 11.70 -2.16
N GLY A 99 -3.79 10.60 -2.87
CA GLY A 99 -3.91 9.27 -2.26
C GLY A 99 -2.69 8.89 -1.44
N GLU A 100 -1.49 9.10 -2.00
CA GLU A 100 -0.22 8.81 -1.34
C GLU A 100 -0.03 9.68 -0.09
N HIS A 101 -0.19 11.00 -0.22
CA HIS A 101 -0.08 11.92 0.90
C HIS A 101 -1.04 11.54 2.03
N MET A 102 -2.30 11.24 1.72
CA MET A 102 -3.27 10.83 2.71
C MET A 102 -2.91 9.50 3.39
N ALA A 103 -2.39 8.52 2.64
CA ALA A 103 -1.92 7.26 3.22
C ALA A 103 -0.79 7.51 4.22
N ILE A 104 0.19 8.34 3.84
CA ILE A 104 1.32 8.71 4.70
C ILE A 104 0.83 9.46 5.95
N LEU A 105 -0.01 10.49 5.80
CA LEU A 105 -0.47 11.30 6.91
C LEU A 105 -1.26 10.50 7.93
N HIS A 106 -2.18 9.64 7.48
CA HIS A 106 -2.92 8.74 8.36
C HIS A 106 -1.99 7.75 9.05
N GLY A 107 -1.02 7.18 8.34
CA GLY A 107 -0.05 6.25 8.93
C GLY A 107 0.83 6.90 9.99
N VAL A 108 1.30 8.13 9.75
CA VAL A 108 2.09 8.89 10.72
C VAL A 108 1.26 9.19 11.97
N LEU A 109 0.01 9.64 11.83
CA LEU A 109 -0.86 9.90 12.97
C LEU A 109 -1.08 8.66 13.83
N ARG A 110 -1.43 7.53 13.19
CA ARG A 110 -1.63 6.24 13.87
C ARG A 110 -0.38 5.78 14.61
N ALA A 111 0.78 5.91 13.98
CA ALA A 111 2.04 5.53 14.61
C ALA A 111 2.42 6.45 15.80
N ARG A 112 2.14 7.75 15.71
CA ARG A 112 2.30 8.68 16.86
C ARG A 112 1.40 8.33 18.04
N SER A 113 0.24 7.72 17.77
CA SER A 113 -0.69 7.18 18.77
C SER A 113 -0.30 5.80 19.32
N GLY A 114 0.86 5.26 18.94
CA GLY A 114 1.38 4.00 19.48
C GLY A 114 1.07 2.78 18.62
N GLU A 115 0.47 2.95 17.45
CA GLU A 115 0.16 1.83 16.55
C GLU A 115 1.37 1.42 15.70
N GLN A 116 1.47 0.12 15.40
CA GLN A 116 2.45 -0.38 14.42
C GLN A 116 1.84 -0.35 13.03
N VAL A 117 2.41 0.47 12.15
CA VAL A 117 1.85 0.76 10.83
C VAL A 117 2.82 0.30 9.75
N VAL A 118 2.30 -0.44 8.77
CA VAL A 118 2.95 -0.73 7.49
C VAL A 118 2.25 0.12 6.44
N LEU A 119 2.98 1.08 5.87
CA LEU A 119 2.55 1.90 4.75
C LEU A 119 2.97 1.22 3.45
N VAL A 120 2.00 0.94 2.58
CA VAL A 120 2.26 0.30 1.28
C VAL A 120 2.19 1.34 0.17
N CYS A 121 3.32 1.60 -0.48
CA CYS A 121 3.47 2.59 -1.55
C CYS A 121 4.62 2.16 -2.47
N ASP A 122 4.49 2.42 -3.77
CA ASP A 122 5.49 2.08 -4.78
C ASP A 122 6.40 3.27 -5.15
N GLU A 123 5.98 4.51 -4.93
CA GLU A 123 6.68 5.69 -5.42
C GLU A 123 7.86 6.11 -4.53
N THR A 124 8.98 6.45 -5.17
CA THR A 124 10.23 6.79 -4.46
C THR A 124 10.09 8.03 -3.58
N ALA A 125 9.28 9.02 -3.99
CA ALA A 125 9.02 10.22 -3.20
C ALA A 125 8.34 9.87 -1.87
N GLY A 126 7.21 9.15 -1.92
CA GLY A 126 6.51 8.65 -0.74
C GLY A 126 7.39 7.78 0.15
N ILE A 127 8.17 6.86 -0.43
CA ILE A 127 9.12 6.01 0.32
C ILE A 127 10.11 6.84 1.14
N ASN A 128 10.65 7.92 0.56
CA ASN A 128 11.59 8.79 1.25
C ASN A 128 10.92 9.54 2.41
N VAL A 129 9.67 9.98 2.23
CA VAL A 129 8.88 10.60 3.31
C VAL A 129 8.62 9.60 4.43
N ILE A 130 8.19 8.37 4.11
CA ILE A 130 7.93 7.30 5.08
C ILE A 130 9.18 7.01 5.91
N LYS A 131 10.33 6.80 5.26
CA LYS A 131 11.61 6.54 5.93
C LYS A 131 12.05 7.71 6.81
N ARG A 132 11.83 8.95 6.37
CA ARG A 132 12.08 10.15 7.19
C ARG A 132 11.20 10.15 8.44
N GLN A 133 9.90 9.93 8.28
CA GLN A 133 8.96 9.97 9.39
C GLN A 133 9.16 8.83 10.39
N ALA A 134 9.59 7.64 9.94
CA ALA A 134 10.01 6.56 10.84
C ALA A 134 11.16 7.00 11.77
N LYS A 135 12.15 7.72 11.24
CA LYS A 135 13.26 8.26 12.06
C LYS A 135 12.81 9.38 13.00
N VAL A 136 11.94 10.27 12.52
CA VAL A 136 11.37 11.36 13.35
C VAL A 136 10.57 10.78 14.52
N LEU A 137 9.74 9.77 14.27
CA LEU A 137 8.96 9.08 15.29
C LEU A 137 9.85 8.47 16.37
N LEU A 138 10.90 7.74 15.97
CA LEU A 138 11.84 7.12 16.92
C LEU A 138 12.54 8.17 17.80
N ALA A 139 12.98 9.28 17.21
CA ALA A 139 13.61 10.37 17.96
C ALA A 139 12.64 11.07 18.92
N ALA A 140 11.38 11.29 18.50
CA ALA A 140 10.34 11.87 19.34
C ALA A 140 9.92 10.94 20.50
N GLN A 141 9.86 9.63 20.26
CA GLN A 141 9.62 8.63 21.30
C GLN A 141 10.73 8.61 22.35
N ALA A 142 12.00 8.75 21.94
CA ALA A 142 13.12 8.87 22.87
C ALA A 142 13.06 10.13 23.75
N ARG A 143 12.34 11.17 23.32
CA ARG A 143 12.07 12.40 24.09
C ARG A 143 10.74 12.38 24.86
N GLY A 144 9.96 11.31 24.74
CA GLY A 144 8.64 11.19 25.39
C GLY A 144 7.52 12.03 24.76
N GLU A 145 7.68 12.49 23.52
CA GLU A 145 6.73 13.37 22.83
C GLU A 145 5.52 12.62 22.23
N HIS A 146 5.61 11.29 22.09
CA HIS A 146 4.59 10.44 21.47
C HIS A 146 4.37 9.15 22.26
N VAL A 147 3.23 8.49 22.00
CA VAL A 147 2.88 7.23 22.67
C VAL A 147 3.93 6.16 22.32
N PRO A 148 4.52 5.48 23.31
CA PRO A 148 5.51 4.44 23.06
C PRO A 148 4.88 3.23 22.36
N GLY A 149 5.70 2.50 21.60
CA GLY A 149 5.30 1.26 20.92
C GLY A 149 4.85 1.42 19.47
N GLY A 150 4.61 2.66 19.01
CA GLY A 150 4.27 2.94 17.63
C GLY A 150 5.46 2.82 16.68
N SER A 151 5.21 2.40 15.44
CA SER A 151 6.24 2.25 14.42
C SER A 151 5.69 2.48 13.01
N ILE A 152 6.56 2.91 12.11
CA ILE A 152 6.25 3.06 10.69
C ILE A 152 7.22 2.20 9.89
N GLN A 153 6.66 1.28 9.11
CA GLN A 153 7.38 0.43 8.16
C GLN A 153 6.86 0.70 6.75
N HIS A 154 7.72 0.49 5.76
CA HIS A 154 7.36 0.60 4.35
C HIS A 154 7.29 -0.80 3.73
N ALA A 155 6.33 -1.00 2.84
CA ALA A 155 6.31 -2.10 1.89
C ALA A 155 5.92 -1.57 0.50
N ASP A 156 6.38 -2.23 -0.55
CA ASP A 156 5.97 -1.97 -1.93
C ASP A 156 5.25 -3.21 -2.50
N THR A 157 4.79 -3.11 -3.75
CA THR A 157 4.14 -4.22 -4.44
C THR A 157 5.04 -5.46 -4.54
N ILE A 158 6.37 -5.29 -4.68
CA ILE A 158 7.32 -6.41 -4.73
C ILE A 158 7.34 -7.14 -3.38
N GLN A 159 7.35 -6.40 -2.28
CA GLN A 159 7.29 -6.94 -0.92
C GLN A 159 5.96 -7.65 -0.65
N LEU A 160 4.83 -7.09 -1.10
CA LEU A 160 3.53 -7.78 -1.01
C LEU A 160 3.51 -9.08 -1.80
N LEU A 161 4.03 -9.09 -3.03
CA LEU A 161 4.13 -10.31 -3.82
C LEU A 161 5.03 -11.36 -3.16
N ARG A 162 6.14 -10.93 -2.56
CA ARG A 162 7.02 -11.81 -1.77
C ARG A 162 6.26 -12.45 -0.61
N TRP A 163 5.54 -11.66 0.18
CA TRP A 163 4.72 -12.16 1.29
C TRP A 163 3.60 -13.08 0.83
N ALA A 164 2.96 -12.79 -0.31
CA ALA A 164 1.95 -13.68 -0.90
C ALA A 164 2.56 -15.04 -1.28
N ILE A 165 3.78 -15.07 -1.82
CA ILE A 165 4.47 -16.32 -2.14
C ILE A 165 4.79 -17.09 -0.85
N GLU A 166 5.37 -16.41 0.14
CA GLU A 166 5.73 -16.99 1.45
C GLU A 166 4.50 -17.53 2.20
N GLY A 167 3.37 -16.82 2.13
CA GLY A 167 2.10 -17.22 2.73
C GLY A 167 1.33 -18.27 1.94
N GLY A 168 1.84 -18.70 0.78
CA GLY A 168 1.20 -19.72 -0.05
C GLY A 168 0.02 -19.22 -0.91
N GLY A 169 -0.14 -17.91 -1.10
CA GLY A 169 -1.24 -17.30 -1.86
C GLY A 169 -1.35 -17.79 -3.31
N PHE A 170 -0.24 -18.21 -3.92
CA PHE A 170 -0.21 -18.79 -5.27
C PHE A 170 -0.33 -20.33 -5.29
N ASN A 171 -0.66 -20.96 -4.16
CA ASN A 171 -0.80 -22.41 -4.01
C ASN A 171 0.42 -23.21 -4.54
N GLY A 172 1.62 -22.67 -4.36
CA GLY A 172 2.87 -23.23 -4.89
C GLY A 172 3.02 -23.16 -6.42
N SER A 173 2.09 -22.55 -7.15
CA SER A 173 2.11 -22.49 -8.61
C SER A 173 2.92 -21.30 -9.12
N ARG A 174 4.20 -21.54 -9.42
CA ARG A 174 5.08 -20.54 -10.03
C ARG A 174 4.54 -20.03 -11.38
N ARG A 175 3.88 -20.89 -12.16
CA ARG A 175 3.25 -20.51 -13.44
C ARG A 175 2.11 -19.51 -13.23
N GLN A 176 1.25 -19.73 -12.24
CA GLN A 176 0.17 -18.81 -11.90
C GLN A 176 0.75 -17.45 -11.50
N PHE A 177 1.74 -17.44 -10.62
CA PHE A 177 2.43 -16.22 -10.21
C PHE A 177 3.04 -15.46 -11.38
N LEU A 178 3.82 -16.12 -12.25
CA LEU A 178 4.45 -15.44 -13.39
C LEU A 178 3.41 -14.84 -14.35
N THR A 179 2.25 -15.51 -14.50
CA THR A 179 1.14 -14.98 -15.31
C THR A 179 0.58 -13.70 -14.70
N LYS A 180 0.30 -13.71 -13.39
CA LYS A 180 -0.23 -12.54 -12.67
C LYS A 180 0.79 -11.40 -12.58
N TYR A 181 2.05 -11.70 -12.30
CA TYR A 181 3.14 -10.73 -12.30
C TYR A 181 3.24 -9.99 -13.64
N LYS A 182 3.22 -10.74 -14.75
CA LYS A 182 3.26 -10.14 -16.09
C LYS A 182 2.06 -9.24 -16.34
N ALA A 183 0.87 -9.63 -15.88
CA ALA A 183 -0.32 -8.79 -15.98
C ALA A 183 -0.17 -7.49 -15.15
N MET A 184 0.34 -7.57 -13.92
CA MET A 184 0.56 -6.40 -13.06
C MET A 184 1.61 -5.45 -13.65
N ALA A 185 2.74 -5.98 -14.12
CA ALA A 185 3.82 -5.19 -14.72
C ALA A 185 3.44 -4.56 -16.08
N ALA A 186 2.31 -4.97 -16.68
CA ALA A 186 1.80 -4.36 -17.90
C ALA A 186 0.85 -3.17 -17.63
N LEU A 187 0.43 -2.94 -16.37
CA LEU A 187 -0.50 -1.87 -16.02
C LEU A 187 0.16 -0.49 -15.97
N ASP A 188 1.39 -0.45 -15.46
CA ASP A 188 2.21 0.76 -15.31
C ASP A 188 3.70 0.40 -15.31
N SER A 189 4.57 1.42 -15.23
CA SER A 189 6.03 1.25 -15.25
C SER A 189 6.68 1.15 -13.87
N SER A 190 5.91 0.99 -12.79
CA SER A 190 6.43 0.98 -11.42
C SER A 190 6.99 -0.38 -11.00
N LEU A 191 6.65 -1.46 -11.71
CA LEU A 191 7.24 -2.78 -11.51
C LEU A 191 8.37 -3.06 -12.51
N PRO A 192 9.41 -3.83 -12.11
CA PRO A 192 10.34 -4.41 -13.06
C PRO A 192 9.61 -5.23 -14.15
N LEU A 193 10.16 -5.27 -15.36
CA LEU A 193 9.54 -5.96 -16.49
C LEU A 193 9.39 -7.45 -16.25
N THR A 194 10.31 -8.04 -15.47
CA THR A 194 10.29 -9.48 -15.16
C THR A 194 10.38 -9.76 -13.67
N ALA A 195 9.70 -10.82 -13.24
CA ALA A 195 9.78 -11.31 -11.86
C ALA A 195 11.21 -11.73 -11.46
N LYS A 196 12.07 -12.04 -12.45
CA LYS A 196 13.48 -12.36 -12.24
C LYS A 196 14.26 -11.12 -11.82
N GLU A 197 14.07 -9.99 -12.51
CA GLU A 197 14.67 -8.70 -12.16
C GLU A 197 14.19 -8.22 -10.79
N ALA A 198 12.91 -8.44 -10.47
CA ALA A 198 12.36 -8.18 -9.14
C ALA A 198 12.86 -9.16 -8.05
N GLY A 199 13.67 -10.17 -8.39
CA GLY A 199 14.20 -11.14 -7.44
C GLY A 199 13.13 -12.05 -6.79
N LEU A 200 11.98 -12.22 -7.45
CA LEU A 200 10.83 -13.00 -6.95
C LEU A 200 10.82 -14.44 -7.45
N THR A 201 11.77 -14.84 -8.30
CA THR A 201 11.81 -16.19 -8.90
C THR A 201 12.82 -17.15 -8.28
N LYS A 202 13.60 -16.71 -7.28
CA LYS A 202 14.59 -17.57 -6.60
C LYS A 202 13.93 -18.28 -5.41
N SER A 203 14.38 -19.49 -5.09
CA SER A 203 14.12 -20.13 -3.80
C SER A 203 15.11 -19.58 -2.76
N PRO A 204 14.71 -19.38 -1.49
CA PRO A 204 13.33 -19.32 -0.98
C PRO A 204 12.62 -18.02 -1.47
N PRO A 205 11.31 -18.07 -1.79
CA PRO A 205 10.26 -18.69 -0.97
C PRO A 205 9.40 -19.76 -1.69
N TRP A 206 9.77 -20.17 -2.89
CA TRP A 206 9.03 -21.21 -3.63
C TRP A 206 9.29 -22.60 -3.04
N PRO A 207 8.24 -23.41 -2.74
CA PRO A 207 8.43 -24.83 -2.48
C PRO A 207 9.14 -25.47 -3.68
N PRO A 208 9.96 -26.52 -3.47
CA PRO A 208 10.62 -27.21 -4.57
C PRO A 208 9.59 -27.66 -5.61
N ASP A 209 9.88 -27.43 -6.89
CA ASP A 209 9.00 -27.85 -7.99
C ASP A 209 8.73 -29.36 -7.84
N VAL A 210 7.49 -29.72 -7.51
CA VAL A 210 7.08 -31.12 -7.49
C VAL A 210 7.12 -31.58 -8.94
N LYS A 211 8.15 -32.37 -9.28
CA LYS A 211 8.23 -33.05 -10.57
C LYS A 211 6.95 -33.86 -10.74
N ARG A 212 6.07 -33.42 -11.64
CA ARG A 212 4.95 -34.22 -12.13
C ARG A 212 5.46 -35.20 -13.17
#